data_AF-A0A1F9A1G7-F1
#
_entry.id   AF-A0A1F9A1G7-F1
#
_cell.length_a   1.000
_cell.length_b   1.000
_cell.length_c   1.000
_cell.angle_alpha   90.00
_cell.angle_beta   90.00
_cell.angle_gamma   90.00
#
_symmetry.space_group_name_H-M   'P 1'
#
loop_
_entity.id
_entity.type
_entity.pdbx_description
1 polymer ?
#
loop_
_entity_poly.entity_id
_entity_poly.type
_entity_poly.pdbx_seq_one_letter_code
_entity_poly.pdbx_strand_id
1 'polypeptide(L)'
;MTPIETPEHGEDVLSEVKDEILEVLNQLRKTSERLQMALEVPGEKIDSLLARGEALAQRISSLPGMGQAGEDFLVHLNKIGQAIKDLQRFDALKKENLVTGVKF
;
A
#
# COMPACT_ATOMS: atom_id res chain seq x y z
N MET A 1 -14.58 32.59 -33.07
CA MET A 1 -14.17 32.31 -31.68
C MET A 1 -14.39 30.83 -31.46
N THR A 2 -13.33 30.04 -31.39
CA THR A 2 -13.41 28.61 -31.07
C THR A 2 -13.80 28.45 -29.60
N PRO A 3 -14.77 27.58 -29.26
CA PRO A 3 -15.08 27.30 -27.86
C PRO A 3 -13.86 26.63 -27.21
N ILE A 4 -13.47 27.14 -26.05
CA ILE A 4 -12.43 26.54 -25.21
C ILE A 4 -13.09 25.34 -24.54
N GLU A 5 -12.71 24.14 -24.96
CA GLU A 5 -13.15 22.89 -24.33
C GLU A 5 -12.68 22.84 -22.86
N THR A 6 -13.57 22.31 -22.03
CA THR A 6 -13.66 22.43 -20.57
C THR A 6 -12.48 21.82 -19.77
N PRO A 7 -12.18 22.34 -18.55
CA PRO A 7 -11.18 21.77 -17.64
C PRO A 7 -11.66 20.52 -16.86
N GLU A 8 -12.83 19.95 -17.20
CA GLU A 8 -13.49 18.89 -16.42
C GLU A 8 -12.65 17.59 -16.30
N HIS A 9 -11.76 17.31 -17.26
CA HIS A 9 -10.99 16.07 -17.26
C HIS A 9 -9.84 16.02 -16.23
N GLY A 10 -9.39 17.17 -15.71
CA GLY A 10 -8.28 17.22 -14.74
C GLY A 10 -8.71 16.92 -13.30
N GLU A 11 -9.90 17.37 -12.91
CA GLU A 11 -10.43 17.18 -11.56
C GLU A 11 -10.91 15.74 -11.33
N ASP A 12 -11.49 15.10 -12.35
CA ASP A 12 -11.95 13.71 -12.29
C ASP A 12 -10.77 12.72 -12.09
N VAL A 13 -9.66 12.91 -12.81
CA VAL A 13 -8.47 12.04 -12.69
C VAL A 13 -7.83 12.17 -11.31
N LEU A 14 -7.80 13.38 -10.74
CA LEU A 14 -7.29 13.59 -9.39
C LEU A 14 -8.22 12.99 -8.33
N SER A 15 -9.53 13.02 -8.54
CA SER A 15 -10.50 12.39 -7.64
C SER A 15 -10.36 10.87 -7.64
N GLU A 16 -10.24 10.24 -8.82
CA GLU A 16 -10.04 8.79 -8.94
C GLU A 16 -8.73 8.33 -8.28
N VAL A 17 -7.64 9.05 -8.54
CA VAL A 17 -6.34 8.74 -7.93
C VAL A 17 -6.41 8.88 -6.41
N LYS A 18 -7.08 9.92 -5.90
CA LYS A 18 -7.30 10.11 -4.46
C LYS A 18 -8.08 8.95 -3.83
N ASP A 19 -9.19 8.55 -4.44
CA ASP A 19 -10.03 7.47 -3.90
C ASP A 19 -9.28 6.14 -3.89
N GLU A 20 -8.48 5.87 -4.92
CA GLU A 20 -7.63 4.68 -4.98
C GLU A 20 -6.50 4.71 -3.93
N ILE A 21 -5.91 5.87 -3.65
CA ILE A 21 -4.91 6.03 -2.57
C ILE A 21 -5.56 5.67 -1.23
N LEU A 22 -6.74 6.22 -0.96
CA LEU A 22 -7.47 5.95 0.28
C LEU A 22 -7.83 4.47 0.40
N GLU A 23 -8.24 3.82 -0.68
CA GLU A 23 -8.52 2.39 -0.69
C GLU A 23 -7.28 1.57 -0.34
N VAL A 24 -6.15 1.80 -1.03
CA VAL A 24 -4.89 1.08 -0.80
C VAL A 24 -4.41 1.26 0.64
N LEU A 25 -4.38 2.50 1.14
CA LEU A 25 -3.96 2.78 2.51
C LEU A 25 -4.89 2.12 3.54
N ASN A 26 -6.20 2.11 3.31
CA ASN A 26 -7.15 1.45 4.22
C ASN A 26 -6.98 -0.07 4.21
N GLN A 27 -6.68 -0.68 3.06
CA GLN A 27 -6.39 -2.12 2.98
C GLN A 27 -5.06 -2.49 3.66
N LEU A 28 -4.02 -1.67 3.51
CA LEU A 28 -2.74 -1.85 4.20
C LEU A 28 -2.91 -1.74 5.72
N ARG A 29 -3.70 -0.77 6.19
CA ARG A 29 -4.04 -0.63 7.61
C ARG A 29 -4.76 -1.88 8.13
N LYS A 30 -5.83 -2.31 7.47
CA LYS A 30 -6.58 -3.53 7.86
C LYS A 30 -5.70 -4.78 7.86
N THR A 31 -4.79 -4.88 6.91
CA THR A 31 -3.83 -6.00 6.84
C THR A 31 -2.88 -5.98 8.03
N SER A 32 -2.36 -4.80 8.37
CA SER A 32 -1.50 -4.60 9.53
C SER A 32 -2.22 -4.91 10.85
N GLU A 33 -3.47 -4.45 11.02
CA GLU A 33 -4.32 -4.73 12.18
C GLU A 33 -4.55 -6.25 12.34
N ARG A 34 -4.83 -6.96 11.25
CA ARG A 34 -4.98 -8.43 11.27
C ARG A 34 -3.71 -9.14 11.73
N LEU A 35 -2.56 -8.75 11.20
CA LEU A 35 -1.28 -9.33 11.59
C LEU A 35 -0.96 -9.06 13.08
N GLN A 36 -1.27 -7.87 13.59
CA GLN A 36 -1.12 -7.55 15.02
C GLN A 36 -2.04 -8.41 15.91
N MET A 37 -3.24 -8.75 15.43
CA MET A 37 -4.14 -9.69 16.09
C MET A 37 -3.75 -11.17 15.90
N ALA A 38 -2.58 -11.46 15.33
CA ALA A 38 -2.11 -12.80 14.96
C ALA A 38 -3.07 -13.56 14.03
N LEU A 39 -3.91 -12.83 13.28
CA LEU A 39 -4.77 -13.40 12.26
C LEU A 39 -3.95 -13.65 11.00
N GLU A 40 -4.10 -14.83 10.43
CA GLU A 40 -3.40 -15.18 9.20
C GLU A 40 -3.82 -14.25 8.05
N VAL A 41 -2.82 -13.75 7.35
CA VAL A 41 -2.98 -13.02 6.09
C VAL A 41 -2.09 -13.71 5.06
N PRO A 42 -2.65 -14.17 3.92
CA PRO A 42 -1.85 -14.76 2.86
C PRO A 42 -0.79 -13.77 2.34
N GLY A 43 0.45 -14.23 2.16
CA GLY A 43 1.54 -13.42 1.60
C GLY A 43 1.19 -12.81 0.24
N GLU A 44 0.54 -13.59 -0.63
CA GLU A 44 0.06 -13.14 -1.95
C GLU A 44 -0.88 -11.93 -1.86
N LYS A 45 -1.69 -11.84 -0.80
CA LYS A 45 -2.58 -10.70 -0.60
C LYS A 45 -1.80 -9.42 -0.25
N ILE A 46 -0.73 -9.56 0.52
CA ILE A 46 0.16 -8.44 0.87
C ILE A 46 0.93 -7.98 -0.36
N ASP A 47 1.53 -8.92 -1.10
CA ASP A 47 2.28 -8.59 -2.31
C ASP A 47 1.38 -7.94 -3.36
N SER A 48 0.14 -8.42 -3.53
CA SER A 48 -0.85 -7.80 -4.42
C SER A 48 -1.22 -6.37 -3.98
N LEU A 49 -1.39 -6.13 -2.69
CA LEU A 49 -1.69 -4.79 -2.17
C LEU A 49 -0.52 -3.82 -2.36
N LEU A 50 0.71 -4.29 -2.15
CA LEU A 50 1.90 -3.49 -2.39
C LEU A 50 2.05 -3.18 -3.88
N ALA A 51 1.87 -4.16 -4.76
CA ALA A 51 1.92 -3.94 -6.22
C ALA A 51 0.87 -2.91 -6.69
N ARG A 52 -0.36 -2.94 -6.13
CA ARG A 52 -1.37 -1.91 -6.41
C ARG A 52 -0.91 -0.53 -5.96
N GLY A 53 -0.33 -0.41 -4.77
CA GLY A 53 0.21 0.85 -4.28
C GLY A 53 1.38 1.38 -5.13
N GLU A 54 2.25 0.51 -5.63
CA GLU A 54 3.37 0.89 -6.50
C GLU A 54 2.87 1.42 -7.85
N ALA A 55 1.90 0.73 -8.46
CA ALA A 55 1.26 1.19 -9.70
C ALA A 55 0.60 2.56 -9.51
N LEU A 56 -0.02 2.78 -8.35
CA LEU A 56 -0.63 4.07 -8.00
C LEU A 56 0.41 5.16 -7.80
N ALA A 57 1.54 4.85 -7.14
CA ALA A 57 2.66 5.78 -7.00
C ALA A 57 3.20 6.23 -8.37
N GLN A 58 3.36 5.30 -9.30
CA GLN A 58 3.78 5.61 -10.68
C GLN A 58 2.77 6.49 -11.41
N ARG A 59 1.46 6.24 -11.22
CA ARG A 59 0.39 7.09 -11.77
C ARG A 59 0.40 8.49 -11.17
N ILE A 60 0.65 8.65 -9.87
CA ILE A 60 0.79 9.97 -9.24
C ILE A 60 2.03 10.68 -9.80
N SER A 61 3.16 9.99 -9.93
CA SER A 61 4.39 10.57 -10.45
C SER A 61 4.28 11.01 -11.92
N SER A 62 3.41 10.39 -12.71
CA SER A 62 3.17 10.80 -14.10
C SER A 62 2.25 12.02 -14.24
N LEU A 63 1.59 12.46 -13.18
CA LEU A 63 0.76 13.66 -13.19
C LEU A 63 1.62 14.94 -13.17
N PRO A 64 1.27 15.97 -13.98
CA PRO A 64 1.99 17.24 -14.00
C PRO A 64 2.11 17.88 -12.61
N GLY A 65 3.33 18.17 -12.17
CA GLY A 65 3.62 18.81 -10.88
C GLY A 65 3.54 17.88 -9.65
N MET A 66 3.23 16.59 -9.84
CA MET A 66 3.05 15.60 -8.75
C MET A 66 4.18 14.55 -8.69
N GLY A 67 5.23 14.69 -9.51
CA GLY A 67 6.36 13.75 -9.57
C GLY A 67 6.92 13.34 -8.21
N GLN A 68 7.28 14.33 -7.38
CA GLN A 68 7.81 14.13 -6.04
C GLN A 68 6.80 13.45 -5.10
N ALA A 69 5.51 13.78 -5.20
CA ALA A 69 4.49 13.19 -4.34
C ALA A 69 4.33 11.69 -4.60
N GLY A 70 4.41 11.26 -5.86
CA GLY A 70 4.39 9.84 -6.21
C GLY A 70 5.66 9.10 -5.77
N GLU A 71 6.84 9.73 -5.89
CA GLU A 71 8.09 9.15 -5.38
C GLU A 71 8.09 9.00 -3.85
N ASP A 72 7.65 10.03 -3.14
CA ASP A 72 7.53 10.01 -1.68
C ASP A 72 6.53 8.91 -1.25
N PHE A 73 5.40 8.81 -1.94
CA PHE A 73 4.41 7.78 -1.70
C PHE A 73 4.99 6.38 -1.88
N LEU A 74 5.78 6.14 -2.94
CA LEU A 74 6.47 4.88 -3.18
C LEU A 74 7.45 4.53 -2.04
N VAL A 75 8.23 5.51 -1.56
CA VAL A 75 9.15 5.32 -0.43
C VAL A 75 8.40 4.92 0.83
N HIS A 76 7.28 5.59 1.13
CA HIS A 76 6.44 5.25 2.28
C HIS A 76 5.80 3.87 2.15
N LEU A 77 5.31 3.52 0.96
CA LEU A 77 4.72 2.22 0.67
C LEU A 77 5.73 1.09 0.89
N ASN A 78 6.97 1.26 0.42
CA ASN A 78 8.04 0.29 0.63
C ASN A 78 8.35 0.07 2.11
N LYS A 79 8.38 1.14 2.91
CA LYS A 79 8.57 1.04 4.38
C LYS A 79 7.43 0.27 5.04
N ILE A 80 6.18 0.54 4.64
CA ILE A 80 5.00 -0.17 5.15
C ILE A 80 5.06 -1.66 4.76
N GLY A 81 5.37 -1.95 3.49
CA GLY A 81 5.49 -3.32 2.99
C GLY A 81 6.56 -4.12 3.72
N GLN A 82 7.72 -3.51 3.97
CA GLN A 82 8.78 -4.15 4.75
C GLN A 82 8.33 -4.44 6.19
N ALA A 83 7.69 -3.49 6.86
CA ALA A 83 7.18 -3.68 8.22
C ALA A 83 6.13 -4.82 8.29
N ILE A 84 5.24 -4.92 7.29
CA ILE A 84 4.26 -6.00 7.20
C ILE A 84 4.95 -7.36 7.03
N LYS A 85 5.97 -7.45 6.17
CA LYS A 85 6.75 -8.68 5.94
C LYS A 85 7.52 -9.10 7.20
N ASP A 86 8.06 -8.14 7.94
CA ASP A 86 8.76 -8.41 9.20
C ASP A 86 7.80 -8.90 10.29
N LEU A 87 6.58 -8.33 10.38
CA LEU A 87 5.52 -8.83 11.27
C LEU A 87 5.12 -10.27 10.94
N GLN A 88 4.96 -10.61 9.66
CA GLN A 88 4.66 -11.99 9.25
C GLN A 88 5.78 -12.97 9.63
N ARG A 89 7.04 -12.58 9.41
CA ARG A 89 8.20 -13.40 9.80
C ARG A 89 8.24 -13.60 11.32
N PHE A 90 7.98 -12.55 12.08
CA PHE A 90 7.93 -12.63 13.54
C PHE A 90 6.83 -13.57 14.03
N ASP A 91 5.63 -13.51 13.45
CA ASP A 91 4.53 -14.43 13.78
C ASP A 91 4.88 -15.89 13.44
N ALA A 92 5.51 -16.13 12.28
CA ALA A 92 5.99 -17.45 11.89
C ALA A 92 7.03 -18.01 12.87
N LEU A 93 8.04 -17.20 13.24
CA LEU A 93 9.05 -17.58 14.23
C LEU A 93 8.46 -17.85 15.61
N LYS A 94 7.46 -17.06 16.03
CA LYS A 94 6.76 -17.27 17.29
C LYS A 94 6.01 -18.61 17.29
N LYS A 95 5.32 -18.94 16.18
CA LYS A 95 4.65 -20.24 16.00
C LYS A 95 5.66 -21.39 16.00
N GLU A 96 6.79 -21.24 15.33
CA GLU A 96 7.85 -22.26 15.30
C GLU A 96 8.47 -22.49 16.70
N ASN A 97 8.75 -21.44 17.47
CA ASN A 97 9.23 -21.56 18.85
C ASN A 97 8.21 -22.23 19.78
N LEU A 98 6.91 -21.93 19.61
CA LEU A 98 5.84 -22.59 20.35
C LEU A 98 5.74 -24.10 20.02
N VAL A 99 6.02 -24.48 18.76
CA VAL A 99 5.98 -25.87 18.29
C VAL A 99 7.25 -26.64 18.70
N THR A 100 8.41 -26.00 18.70
CA THR A 100 9.70 -26.64 19.01
C THR A 100 10.06 -26.62 20.50
N GLY A 101 9.36 -25.85 21.32
CA GLY A 101 9.48 -25.89 22.78
C GLY A 101 10.80 -25.32 23.34
N VAL A 102 11.58 -24.60 22.53
CA VAL A 102 12.83 -23.98 22.99
C VAL A 102 12.50 -22.74 23.82
N LYS A 103 12.64 -22.87 25.15
CA LYS A 103 12.61 -21.73 26.08
C LYS A 103 13.97 -21.01 25.99
N PHE A 104 13.94 -19.71 25.72
CA PHE A 104 15.08 -18.83 26.03
C PHE A 104 15.21 -18.66 27.55
#